data_AF-D3AIR4-F1
#
_entry.id   AF-D3AIR4-F1
#
_cell.length_a   1.000
_cell.length_b   1.000
_cell.length_c   1.000
_cell.angle_alpha   90.00
_cell.angle_beta   90.00
_cell.angle_gamma   90.00
#
_symmetry.space_group_name_H-M   'P 1'
#
loop_
_entity.id
_entity.type
_entity.pdbx_description
1 polymer ?
#
loop_
_entity_poly.entity_id
_entity_poly.type
_entity_poly.pdbx_seq_one_letter_code
_entity_poly.pdbx_strand_id
1 'polypeptide(L)'
;NPVEITGDGLRMMYSRANLQFNKFCPKESITFSPFKTVRVSIKFNGSSRGKGHATLMVYRSDTSRSDILLNRSTGLLKSTTIGMTNSGTIYTGDLDVSAVNDEGFLAIHFTNAEDVNYTSYFITRIEFLI
;
A
#
# COMPACT_ATOMS: atom_id res chain seq x y z
N ASN A 1 4.24 -14.37 -3.58
CA ASN A 1 2.76 -14.34 -3.67
C ASN A 1 2.37 -14.02 -5.09
N PRO A 2 1.44 -14.77 -5.70
CA PRO A 2 0.87 -14.36 -6.97
C PRO A 2 0.12 -13.06 -6.71
N VAL A 3 0.64 -11.97 -7.25
CA VAL A 3 -0.13 -10.77 -7.48
C VAL A 3 -1.18 -11.13 -8.51
N GLU A 4 -2.46 -11.04 -8.15
CA GLU A 4 -3.55 -11.29 -9.11
C GLU A 4 -3.94 -9.96 -9.76
N ILE A 5 -3.81 -9.88 -11.09
CA ILE A 5 -4.32 -8.74 -11.87
C ILE A 5 -5.77 -9.04 -12.24
N THR A 6 -6.67 -8.16 -11.83
CA THR A 6 -8.11 -8.28 -12.04
C THR A 6 -8.65 -7.06 -12.80
N GLY A 7 -9.93 -7.07 -13.18
CA GLY A 7 -10.59 -5.88 -13.74
C GLY A 7 -10.63 -4.68 -12.79
N ASP A 8 -10.54 -4.92 -11.49
CA ASP A 8 -10.43 -3.88 -10.45
C ASP A 8 -8.96 -3.44 -10.19
N GLY A 9 -7.98 -4.02 -10.89
CA GLY A 9 -6.55 -3.75 -10.70
C GLY A 9 -5.81 -4.84 -9.94
N LEU A 10 -4.76 -4.44 -9.21
CA LEU A 10 -3.85 -5.34 -8.53
C LEU A 10 -4.44 -5.79 -7.19
N ARG A 11 -4.90 -7.04 -7.12
CA ARG A 11 -5.55 -7.60 -5.94
C ARG A 11 -4.54 -8.09 -4.92
N MET A 12 -4.74 -7.68 -3.68
CA MET A 12 -4.05 -8.18 -2.49
C MET A 12 -5.00 -9.12 -1.73
N MET A 13 -4.58 -10.37 -1.55
CA MET A 13 -5.32 -11.38 -0.79
C MET A 13 -4.66 -11.61 0.57
N TYR A 14 -5.49 -11.73 1.61
CA TYR A 14 -5.06 -12.10 2.95
C TYR A 14 -5.01 -13.63 3.10
N SER A 15 -3.92 -14.16 3.65
CA SER A 15 -3.87 -15.57 4.08
C SER A 15 -2.97 -15.73 5.30
N ARG A 16 -3.57 -16.04 6.46
CA ARG A 16 -2.81 -16.42 7.68
C ARG A 16 -2.02 -17.71 7.48
N ALA A 17 -2.62 -18.69 6.77
CA ALA A 17 -2.00 -19.98 6.52
C ALA A 17 -0.69 -19.86 5.71
N ASN A 18 -0.62 -18.87 4.81
CA ASN A 18 0.54 -18.63 3.95
C ASN A 18 1.36 -17.40 4.36
N LEU A 19 1.11 -16.81 5.54
CA LEU A 19 1.73 -15.56 6.01
C LEU A 19 1.66 -14.42 4.96
N GLN A 20 0.54 -14.35 4.22
CA GLN A 20 0.29 -13.33 3.21
C GLN A 20 -0.34 -12.12 3.88
N PHE A 21 0.48 -11.08 4.05
CA PHE A 21 0.05 -9.78 4.53
C PHE A 21 -0.61 -8.99 3.39
N ASN A 22 -1.59 -8.14 3.72
CA ASN A 22 -2.23 -7.23 2.76
C ASN A 22 -1.29 -6.08 2.39
N LYS A 23 -0.15 -6.40 1.80
CA LYS A 23 0.92 -5.46 1.54
C LYS A 23 1.46 -5.62 0.12
N PHE A 24 1.44 -4.51 -0.59
CA PHE A 24 2.18 -4.35 -1.84
C PHE A 24 3.54 -3.73 -1.53
N CYS A 25 4.59 -4.32 -2.08
CA CYS A 25 5.95 -3.78 -2.04
C CYS A 25 6.69 -4.37 -3.26
N PRO A 26 6.96 -3.59 -4.32
CA PRO A 26 7.75 -4.03 -5.46
C PRO A 26 9.11 -4.56 -5.02
N LYS A 27 9.73 -5.45 -5.82
CA LYS A 27 11.08 -5.94 -5.54
C LYS A 27 12.12 -4.84 -5.75
N GLU A 28 11.88 -4.00 -6.74
CA GLU A 28 12.76 -2.92 -7.17
C GLU A 28 12.40 -1.64 -6.43
N SER A 29 13.43 -0.86 -6.13
CA SER A 29 13.30 0.49 -5.59
C SER A 29 13.02 1.49 -6.72
N ILE A 30 12.62 2.70 -6.33
CA ILE A 30 12.16 3.78 -7.19
C ILE A 30 12.98 5.03 -6.87
N THR A 31 13.47 5.72 -7.89
CA THR A 31 14.07 7.05 -7.75
C THR A 31 12.97 8.09 -7.57
N PHE A 32 12.85 8.67 -6.36
CA PHE A 32 11.76 9.60 -6.03
C PHE A 32 12.04 11.07 -6.36
N SER A 33 13.31 11.45 -6.55
CA SER A 33 13.71 12.84 -6.79
C SER A 33 13.00 13.59 -7.94
N PRO A 34 12.48 12.94 -9.00
CA PRO A 34 11.70 13.63 -10.03
C PRO A 34 10.27 13.99 -9.60
N PHE A 35 9.78 13.48 -8.47
CA PHE A 35 8.37 13.53 -8.09
C PHE A 35 8.16 14.32 -6.79
N LYS A 36 7.06 15.06 -6.71
CA LYS A 36 6.58 15.69 -5.48
C LYS A 36 5.54 14.84 -4.76
N THR A 37 4.73 14.09 -5.50
CA THR A 37 3.60 13.35 -4.93
C THR A 37 3.49 11.96 -5.54
N VAL A 38 3.24 10.96 -4.69
CA VAL A 38 2.72 9.67 -5.12
C VAL A 38 1.23 9.62 -4.81
N ARG A 39 0.40 9.51 -5.84
CA ARG A 39 -1.04 9.35 -5.72
C ARG A 39 -1.39 7.88 -5.92
N VAL A 40 -2.17 7.31 -5.01
CA VAL A 40 -2.66 5.94 -5.13
C VAL A 40 -4.17 5.93 -5.06
N SER A 41 -4.79 5.20 -5.98
CA SER A 41 -6.20 4.87 -5.93
C SER A 41 -6.38 3.41 -5.54
N ILE A 42 -7.28 3.17 -4.60
CA ILE A 42 -7.49 1.87 -3.95
C ILE A 42 -8.97 1.57 -3.77
N LYS A 43 -9.30 0.29 -3.67
CA LYS A 43 -10.65 -0.21 -3.43
C LYS A 43 -10.58 -1.40 -2.46
N PHE A 44 -11.66 -1.68 -1.76
CA PHE A 44 -11.83 -2.95 -1.06
C PHE A 44 -13.22 -3.51 -1.28
N ASN A 45 -13.32 -4.84 -1.33
CA ASN A 45 -14.58 -5.57 -1.38
C ASN A 45 -14.69 -6.32 -0.04
N GLY A 46 -15.18 -5.64 1.01
CA GLY A 46 -15.33 -6.14 2.37
C GLY A 46 -16.75 -5.94 2.95
N SER A 47 -16.97 -6.36 4.19
CA SER A 47 -18.27 -6.32 4.86
C SER A 47 -18.76 -4.89 5.14
N SER A 48 -20.07 -4.71 5.35
CA SER A 48 -20.75 -3.43 5.65
C SER A 48 -20.29 -2.73 6.94
N ARG A 49 -19.38 -3.34 7.73
CA ARG A 49 -18.86 -2.82 8.99
C ARG A 49 -17.41 -2.35 8.94
N GLY A 50 -16.66 -2.71 7.90
CA GLY A 50 -15.21 -2.61 7.91
C GLY A 50 -14.69 -1.24 7.52
N LYS A 51 -14.43 -0.37 8.51
CA LYS A 51 -13.51 0.77 8.33
C LYS A 51 -12.12 0.21 8.00
N GLY A 52 -11.77 0.24 6.72
CA GLY A 52 -10.44 -0.09 6.23
C GLY A 52 -9.51 1.11 6.28
N HIS A 53 -8.23 0.85 6.28
CA HIS A 53 -7.18 1.84 6.09
C HIS A 53 -6.16 1.29 5.11
N ALA A 54 -5.64 2.17 4.26
CA ALA A 54 -4.41 1.88 3.53
C ALA A 54 -3.34 2.89 3.92
N THR A 55 -2.18 2.40 4.34
CA THR A 55 -1.02 3.23 4.61
C THR A 55 -0.07 3.12 3.42
N LEU A 56 0.18 4.24 2.75
CA LEU A 56 1.25 4.38 1.77
C LEU A 56 2.51 4.75 2.54
N MET A 57 3.63 4.11 2.23
CA MET A 57 4.89 4.28 2.92
C MET A 57 6.03 4.29 1.91
N VAL A 58 7.02 5.14 2.15
CA VAL A 58 8.29 5.15 1.43
C VAL A 58 9.40 4.80 2.41
N TYR A 59 10.16 3.76 2.11
CA TYR A 59 11.33 3.32 2.88
C TYR A 59 12.62 3.62 2.13
N ARG A 60 13.75 3.75 2.85
CA ARG A 60 15.08 3.81 2.24
C ARG A 60 15.38 2.53 1.46
N SER A 61 16.15 2.63 0.37
CA SER A 61 16.55 1.50 -0.46
C SER A 61 17.46 0.48 0.24
N ASP A 62 18.12 0.86 1.34
CA ASP A 62 18.92 -0.05 2.19
C ASP A 62 18.10 -0.75 3.28
N THR A 63 16.80 -0.46 3.40
CA THR A 63 15.93 -1.09 4.39
C THR A 63 15.68 -2.55 4.02
N SER A 64 15.89 -3.46 4.98
CA SER A 64 15.66 -4.88 4.74
C SER A 64 14.20 -5.13 4.37
N ARG A 65 13.98 -5.99 3.37
CA ARG A 65 12.62 -6.34 2.94
C ARG A 65 11.81 -6.98 4.06
N SER A 66 12.45 -7.72 4.97
CA SER A 66 11.81 -8.24 6.18
C SER A 66 11.27 -7.13 7.07
N ASP A 67 12.03 -6.07 7.30
CA ASP A 67 11.58 -4.95 8.13
C ASP A 67 10.41 -4.20 7.47
N ILE A 68 10.47 -3.98 6.16
CA ILE A 68 9.37 -3.38 5.38
C ILE A 68 8.12 -4.25 5.50
N LEU A 69 8.23 -5.57 5.31
CA LEU A 69 7.09 -6.49 5.39
C LEU A 69 6.47 -6.56 6.79
N LEU A 70 7.27 -6.35 7.84
CA LEU A 70 6.83 -6.29 9.23
C LEU A 70 6.31 -4.91 9.69
N ASN A 71 6.29 -3.89 8.81
CA ASN A 71 5.93 -2.50 9.16
C ASN A 71 6.78 -1.93 10.31
N ARG A 72 8.07 -2.24 10.34
CA ARG A 72 8.97 -1.60 11.32
C ARG A 72 9.24 -0.16 10.89
N SER A 73 9.35 0.75 11.83
CA SER A 73 9.64 2.17 11.55
C SER A 73 11.08 2.41 11.06
N THR A 74 11.97 1.43 11.22
CA THR A 74 13.34 1.49 10.71
C THR A 74 13.35 1.77 9.20
N GLY A 75 14.01 2.85 8.80
CA GLY A 75 14.16 3.23 7.38
C GLY A 75 12.92 3.86 6.74
N LEU A 76 11.82 4.06 7.49
CA LEU A 76 10.65 4.79 6.98
C LEU A 76 10.98 6.28 6.79
N LEU A 77 10.73 6.80 5.59
CA LEU A 77 10.98 8.21 5.22
C LEU A 77 9.70 9.03 5.27
N LYS A 78 8.62 8.52 4.67
CA LYS A 78 7.33 9.21 4.53
C LYS A 78 6.20 8.20 4.61
N SER A 79 5.05 8.62 5.15
CA SER A 79 3.84 7.82 5.11
C SER A 79 2.59 8.68 5.16
N THR A 80 1.50 8.17 4.60
CA THR A 80 0.15 8.74 4.73
C THR A 80 -0.87 7.61 4.81
N THR A 81 -2.02 7.88 5.44
CA THR A 81 -3.09 6.88 5.60
C THR A 81 -4.37 7.35 4.93
N ILE A 82 -4.97 6.46 4.14
CA ILE A 82 -6.24 6.64 3.46
C ILE A 82 -7.31 5.89 4.26
N GLY A 83 -8.32 6.61 4.75
CA GLY A 83 -9.50 5.99 5.38
C GLY A 83 -10.46 5.45 4.32
N MET A 84 -10.92 4.21 4.50
CA MET A 84 -11.77 3.49 3.55
C MET A 84 -13.06 3.06 4.26
N THR A 85 -14.11 3.86 4.16
CA THR A 85 -15.35 3.67 4.93
C THR A 85 -16.32 2.68 4.29
N ASN A 86 -16.41 2.67 2.96
CA ASN A 86 -17.44 1.98 2.20
C ASN A 86 -16.83 0.95 1.24
N SER A 87 -17.34 -0.27 1.30
CA SER A 87 -17.00 -1.34 0.37
C SER A 87 -17.35 -0.95 -1.07
N GLY A 88 -16.55 -1.39 -2.03
CA GLY A 88 -16.72 -1.12 -3.46
C GLY A 88 -16.40 0.31 -3.91
N THR A 89 -16.13 1.24 -2.97
CA THR A 89 -15.78 2.63 -3.28
C THR A 89 -14.29 2.77 -3.58
N ILE A 90 -13.95 3.57 -4.60
CA ILE A 90 -12.57 3.95 -4.88
C ILE A 90 -12.19 5.12 -3.98
N TYR A 91 -11.10 4.96 -3.25
CA TYR A 91 -10.47 6.02 -2.46
C TYR A 91 -9.15 6.41 -3.11
N THR A 92 -8.86 7.71 -3.13
CA THR A 92 -7.60 8.25 -3.63
C THR A 92 -6.90 8.98 -2.51
N GLY A 93 -5.59 8.79 -2.39
CA GLY A 93 -4.77 9.51 -1.43
C GLY A 93 -3.39 9.82 -1.97
N ASP A 94 -2.86 10.93 -1.45
CA ASP A 94 -1.62 11.54 -1.90
C ASP A 94 -0.58 11.46 -0.79
N LEU A 95 0.62 10.98 -1.13
CA LEU A 95 1.80 11.00 -0.29
C LEU A 95 2.78 12.03 -0.83
N ASP A 96 3.06 13.07 -0.04
CA ASP A 96 4.13 14.03 -0.34
C ASP A 96 5.51 13.36 -0.18
N VAL A 97 6.22 13.27 -1.31
CA VAL A 97 7.57 12.70 -1.45
C VAL A 97 8.59 13.75 -1.89
N SER A 98 8.24 15.04 -1.90
CA SER A 98 9.09 16.14 -2.38
C SER A 98 10.45 16.27 -1.68
N ALA A 99 10.58 15.73 -0.47
CA ALA A 99 11.82 15.71 0.30
C ALA A 99 12.58 14.36 0.23
N VAL A 100 12.12 13.42 -0.60
CA VAL A 100 12.78 12.12 -0.81
C VAL A 100 13.72 12.24 -2.01
N ASN A 101 14.99 12.53 -1.72
CA ASN A 101 15.98 12.83 -2.76
C ASN A 101 16.65 11.58 -3.36
N ASP A 102 16.42 10.41 -2.78
CA ASP A 102 17.13 9.17 -3.11
C ASP A 102 16.21 8.07 -3.66
N GLU A 103 16.82 6.93 -3.98
CA GLU A 103 16.12 5.70 -4.27
C GLU A 103 15.45 5.12 -3.02
N GLY A 104 14.23 4.60 -3.15
CA GLY A 104 13.49 4.03 -2.03
C GLY A 104 12.46 2.98 -2.43
N PHE A 105 11.93 2.26 -1.46
CA PHE A 105 10.85 1.30 -1.69
C PHE A 105 9.49 1.95 -1.42
N LEU A 106 8.59 1.87 -2.41
CA LEU A 106 7.17 2.13 -2.19
C LEU A 106 6.51 0.90 -1.57
N ALA A 107 5.80 1.09 -0.46
CA ALA A 107 4.96 0.06 0.14
C ALA A 107 3.54 0.59 0.37
N ILE A 108 2.54 -0.26 0.14
CA ILE A 108 1.13 0.04 0.43
C ILE A 108 0.63 -1.09 1.31
N HIS A 109 0.18 -0.76 2.51
CA HIS A 109 -0.30 -1.72 3.49
C HIS A 109 -1.76 -1.47 3.81
N PHE A 110 -2.59 -2.49 3.66
CA PHE A 110 -4.01 -2.43 4.01
C PHE A 110 -4.27 -3.09 5.36
N THR A 111 -5.11 -2.46 6.16
CA THR A 111 -5.57 -2.94 7.47
C THR A 111 -7.07 -2.71 7.59
N ASN A 112 -7.79 -3.59 8.27
CA ASN A 112 -9.20 -3.38 8.60
C ASN A 112 -9.47 -3.83 10.03
N ALA A 113 -10.45 -3.20 10.68
CA ALA A 113 -10.98 -3.62 11.98
C ALA A 113 -11.38 -5.12 12.00
N GLU A 114 -11.73 -5.69 10.84
CA GLU A 114 -12.09 -7.10 10.67
C GLU A 114 -11.06 -7.89 9.85
N ASP A 115 -9.75 -7.79 10.16
CA ASP A 115 -8.62 -8.53 9.54
C ASP A 115 -8.71 -10.09 9.56
N VAL A 116 -9.92 -10.63 9.73
CA VAL A 116 -10.32 -12.04 9.75
C VAL A 116 -11.31 -12.43 8.64
N ASN A 117 -11.96 -11.48 7.95
CA ASN A 117 -13.12 -11.77 7.08
C ASN A 117 -12.80 -11.91 5.57
N TYR A 118 -11.59 -12.33 5.17
CA TYR A 118 -11.22 -12.56 3.76
C TYR A 118 -11.48 -11.38 2.80
N THR A 119 -11.38 -10.15 3.30
CA THR A 119 -11.50 -8.93 2.48
C THR A 119 -10.43 -8.90 1.40
N SER A 120 -10.83 -8.59 0.17
CA SER A 120 -9.89 -8.29 -0.92
C SER A 120 -9.65 -6.80 -1.03
N TYR A 121 -8.39 -6.41 -1.14
CA TYR A 121 -7.98 -5.04 -1.41
C TYR A 121 -7.43 -4.94 -2.81
N PHE A 122 -7.57 -3.77 -3.42
CA PHE A 122 -7.15 -3.52 -4.78
C PHE A 122 -6.36 -2.22 -4.81
N ILE A 123 -5.24 -2.25 -5.52
CA ILE A 123 -4.57 -1.05 -6.01
C ILE A 123 -5.04 -0.87 -7.44
N THR A 124 -5.88 0.14 -7.67
CA THR A 124 -6.47 0.42 -8.98
C THR A 124 -5.53 1.26 -9.83
N ARG A 125 -4.75 2.16 -9.20
CA ARG A 125 -3.80 3.04 -9.88
C ARG A 125 -2.71 3.54 -8.93
N ILE A 126 -1.50 3.68 -9.45
CA ILE A 126 -0.40 4.41 -8.82
C ILE A 126 0.08 5.46 -9.83
N GLU A 127 0.20 6.71 -9.39
CA GLU A 127 0.65 7.84 -10.20
C GLU A 127 1.79 8.56 -9.48
N PHE A 128 2.84 8.88 -10.22
CA PHE A 128 3.97 9.68 -9.75
C PHE A 128 3.86 11.07 -10.39
N LEU A 129 3.70 12.09 -9.55
CA LEU A 129 3.38 13.46 -9.97
C LEU A 129 4.55 14.40 -9.66
N ILE A 130 4.82 15.35 -10.56
CA ILE A 130 5.92 16.33 -10.51
C ILE A 130 5.49 17.62 -9.79
#